data_AF-A0A3P7FIE1-F1
#
_entry.id   AF-A0A3P7FIE1-F1
#
_cell.length_a   1.000
_cell.length_b   1.000
_cell.length_c   1.000
_cell.angle_alpha   90.00
_cell.angle_beta   90.00
_cell.angle_gamma   90.00
#
_symmetry.space_group_name_H-M   'P 1'
#
loop_
_entity.id
_entity.type
_entity.pdbx_description
1 polymer ?
#
loop_
_entity_poly.entity_id
_entity_poly.type
_entity_poly.pdbx_seq_one_letter_code
_entity_poly.pdbx_strand_id
1 'polypeptide(L)'
;MAGKDIYIFNGQHLISKKLLTDLGLPANIERIRLVYMWNYWTERPMYIWTKDEFWRVDKKTEKVEIGYPRKIATTWHGIPEEASAAVTYNNDLYFFNGKAAYKFHTINMTAASPINASQLWRFCPVAMKISSNGNAAHISSSSNFIVIVVIITVFPFEHKWPIILQ
;
A
#
# COMPACT_ATOMS: atom_id res chain seq x y z
N MET A 1 2.45 -9.06 -6.68
CA MET A 1 1.04 -9.21 -7.09
C MET A 1 1.00 -9.31 -8.60
N ALA A 2 0.90 -10.53 -9.12
CA ALA A 2 0.55 -10.79 -10.51
C ALA A 2 -0.97 -11.03 -10.53
N GLY A 3 -1.68 -10.31 -11.37
CA GLY A 3 -3.14 -10.35 -11.41
C GLY A 3 -3.67 -9.36 -12.44
N LYS A 4 -4.65 -9.79 -13.23
CA LYS A 4 -5.34 -8.95 -14.23
C LYS A 4 -6.54 -8.20 -13.65
N ASP A 5 -6.71 -8.30 -12.33
CA ASP A 5 -7.80 -7.69 -11.58
C ASP A 5 -7.35 -6.33 -11.02
N ILE A 6 -8.18 -5.33 -11.23
CA ILE A 6 -8.09 -3.99 -10.61
C ILE A 6 -9.12 -3.96 -9.49
N TYR A 7 -8.67 -3.59 -8.30
CA TYR A 7 -9.53 -3.38 -7.13
C TYR A 7 -9.58 -1.88 -6.82
N ILE A 8 -10.79 -1.30 -6.84
CA ILE A 8 -11.04 0.11 -6.56
C ILE A 8 -11.61 0.21 -5.15
N PHE A 9 -10.95 0.98 -4.28
CA PHE A 9 -11.33 1.17 -2.89
C PHE A 9 -11.67 2.65 -2.60
N ASN A 10 -12.62 2.86 -1.68
CA ASN A 10 -12.81 4.13 -0.98
C ASN A 10 -12.43 3.91 0.49
N GLY A 11 -11.26 4.39 0.88
CA GLY A 11 -10.68 4.07 2.19
C GLY A 11 -10.52 2.56 2.34
N GLN A 12 -11.26 1.96 3.27
CA GLN A 12 -11.24 0.51 3.52
C GLN A 12 -12.33 -0.25 2.75
N HIS A 13 -13.26 0.45 2.08
CA HIS A 13 -14.40 -0.16 1.41
C HIS A 13 -14.08 -0.47 -0.05
N LEU A 14 -14.22 -1.74 -0.47
CA LEU A 14 -14.11 -2.14 -1.86
C LEU A 14 -15.32 -1.59 -2.64
N ILE A 15 -15.07 -0.71 -3.61
CA ILE A 15 -16.11 -0.16 -4.50
C ILE A 15 -16.36 -1.11 -5.67
N SER A 16 -15.29 -1.59 -6.30
CA SER A 16 -15.42 -2.35 -7.54
C SER A 16 -14.20 -3.23 -7.78
N LYS A 17 -14.42 -4.34 -8.47
CA LYS A 17 -13.40 -5.20 -9.06
C LYS A 17 -13.60 -5.18 -10.57
N LYS A 18 -12.54 -4.88 -11.33
CA LYS A 18 -12.55 -4.78 -12.80
C LYS A 18 -11.40 -5.58 -13.39
N LEU A 19 -11.47 -5.90 -14.67
CA LEU A 19 -10.33 -6.41 -15.43
C LEU A 19 -9.53 -5.26 -16.03
N LEU A 20 -8.23 -5.48 -16.27
CA LEU A 20 -7.41 -4.54 -17.06
C LEU A 20 -8.07 -4.20 -18.41
N THR A 21 -8.66 -5.21 -19.05
CA THR A 21 -9.37 -5.09 -20.33
C THR A 21 -10.60 -4.20 -20.26
N ASP A 22 -11.22 -4.06 -19.10
CA ASP A 22 -12.39 -3.18 -18.93
C ASP A 22 -12.00 -1.72 -19.09
N LEU A 23 -10.75 -1.37 -18.72
CA LEU A 23 -10.16 -0.06 -18.97
C LEU A 23 -9.68 0.14 -20.41
N GLY A 24 -9.71 -0.90 -21.25
CA GLY A 24 -9.16 -0.88 -22.60
C GLY A 24 -7.68 -1.24 -22.69
N LEU A 25 -7.08 -1.76 -21.61
CA LEU A 25 -5.72 -2.31 -21.69
C LEU A 25 -5.75 -3.69 -22.36
N PRO A 26 -4.75 -4.04 -23.19
CA PRO A 26 -4.73 -5.31 -23.89
C PRO A 26 -4.46 -6.49 -22.93
N ALA A 27 -5.04 -7.65 -23.25
CA ALA A 27 -5.05 -8.83 -22.39
C ALA A 27 -3.66 -9.48 -22.16
N ASN A 28 -2.66 -9.09 -22.96
CA ASN A 28 -1.27 -9.53 -22.82
C ASN A 28 -0.50 -8.80 -21.71
N ILE A 29 -1.06 -7.74 -21.12
CA ILE A 29 -0.44 -7.08 -19.97
C ILE A 29 -0.60 -7.97 -18.73
N GLU A 30 0.54 -8.42 -18.21
CA GLU A 30 0.60 -9.33 -17.07
C GLU A 30 0.59 -8.59 -15.72
N ARG A 31 1.12 -7.37 -15.70
CA ARG A 31 1.38 -6.63 -14.45
C ARG A 31 1.33 -5.12 -14.66
N ILE A 32 0.62 -4.46 -13.73
CA ILE A 32 0.75 -3.03 -13.47
C ILE A 32 1.95 -2.79 -12.54
N ARG A 33 2.82 -1.85 -12.90
CA ARG A 33 3.95 -1.41 -12.07
C ARG A 33 3.53 -0.33 -11.07
N LEU A 34 2.87 0.73 -11.55
CA LEU A 34 2.37 1.81 -10.71
C LEU A 34 1.16 2.50 -11.35
N VAL A 35 0.38 3.19 -10.53
CA VAL A 35 -0.79 3.98 -10.95
C VAL A 35 -0.78 5.31 -10.20
N TYR A 36 -1.05 6.41 -10.90
CA TYR A 36 -1.19 7.73 -10.29
C TYR A 36 -2.14 8.62 -11.09
N MET A 37 -2.70 9.61 -10.42
CA MET A 37 -3.34 10.74 -11.08
C MET A 37 -2.33 11.88 -11.19
N TRP A 38 -2.31 12.57 -12.32
CA TRP A 38 -1.46 13.73 -12.53
C TRP A 38 -2.31 14.99 -12.67
N ASN A 39 -2.04 15.98 -11.82
CA ASN A 39 -2.79 17.24 -11.77
C ASN A 39 -2.35 18.26 -12.83
N TYR A 40 -1.62 17.85 -13.86
CA TYR A 40 -1.25 18.76 -14.95
C TYR A 40 -2.45 19.11 -15.85
N TRP A 41 -3.32 18.12 -16.09
CA TRP A 41 -4.52 18.31 -16.89
C TRP A 41 -5.75 18.47 -16.02
N THR A 42 -6.70 19.31 -16.45
CA THR A 42 -7.94 19.61 -15.72
C THR A 42 -8.80 18.36 -15.47
N GLU A 43 -8.85 17.46 -16.45
CA GLU A 43 -9.58 16.20 -16.41
C GLU A 43 -8.96 15.16 -15.48
N ARG A 44 -7.71 15.37 -15.04
CA ARG A 44 -6.94 14.52 -14.11
C ARG A 44 -7.04 13.03 -14.49
N PRO A 45 -6.49 12.65 -15.65
CA PRO A 45 -6.54 11.28 -16.12
C PRO A 45 -5.69 10.37 -15.23
N MET A 46 -5.99 9.07 -15.27
CA MET A 46 -5.23 8.05 -14.58
C MET A 46 -4.08 7.58 -15.47
N TYR A 47 -2.87 7.58 -14.94
CA TYR A 47 -1.70 7.03 -15.61
C TYR A 47 -1.40 5.65 -15.03
N ILE A 48 -1.28 4.66 -15.90
CA ILE A 48 -0.98 3.28 -15.54
C ILE A 48 0.33 2.90 -16.21
N TRP A 49 1.33 2.56 -15.42
CA TRP A 49 2.61 2.09 -15.94
C TRP A 49 2.69 0.58 -15.88
N THR A 50 3.25 -0.01 -16.92
CA THR A 50 3.57 -1.44 -17.02
C THR A 50 5.09 -1.61 -17.03
N LYS A 51 5.65 -2.54 -17.80
CA LYS A 51 7.09 -2.82 -17.85
C LYS A 51 7.87 -1.63 -18.42
N ASP A 52 7.60 -1.29 -19.67
CA ASP A 52 8.30 -0.24 -20.43
C ASP A 52 7.34 0.78 -21.06
N GLU A 53 6.04 0.57 -20.87
CA GLU A 53 4.97 1.36 -21.45
C GLU A 53 4.04 1.93 -20.38
N PHE A 54 3.55 3.14 -20.66
CA PHE A 54 2.49 3.76 -19.88
C PHE A 54 1.27 4.06 -20.72
N TRP A 55 0.14 4.02 -20.02
CA TRP A 55 -1.20 4.23 -20.54
C TRP A 55 -1.80 5.43 -19.84
N ARG A 56 -2.59 6.20 -20.58
CA ARG A 56 -3.42 7.26 -20.03
C ARG A 56 -4.88 6.84 -20.20
N VAL A 57 -5.60 6.83 -19.08
CA VAL A 57 -6.99 6.41 -19.00
C VAL A 57 -7.83 7.62 -18.60
N ASP A 58 -8.84 7.92 -19.42
CA ASP A 58 -9.79 8.98 -19.12
C ASP A 58 -10.62 8.57 -17.89
N LYS A 59 -10.67 9.47 -16.90
CA LYS A 59 -11.28 9.17 -15.60
C LYS A 59 -12.81 9.00 -15.68
N LYS A 60 -13.48 9.66 -16.64
CA LYS A 60 -14.95 9.67 -16.73
C LYS A 60 -15.47 8.44 -17.47
N THR A 61 -14.85 8.13 -18.58
CA THR A 61 -15.20 7.00 -19.46
C THR A 61 -14.57 5.70 -19.01
N GLU A 62 -13.52 5.78 -18.16
CA GLU A 62 -12.70 4.64 -17.76
C GLU A 62 -12.12 3.89 -18.97
N LYS A 63 -11.70 4.63 -20.01
CA LYS A 63 -11.10 4.05 -21.22
C LYS A 63 -9.72 4.64 -21.49
N VAL A 64 -8.83 3.79 -22.01
CA VAL A 64 -7.55 4.20 -22.59
C VAL A 64 -7.80 5.24 -23.67
N GLU A 65 -7.07 6.35 -23.58
CA GLU A 65 -7.11 7.43 -24.57
C GLU A 65 -6.36 7.06 -25.85
N ILE A 66 -6.78 7.66 -26.97
CA ILE A 66 -6.14 7.49 -28.28
C ILE A 66 -4.67 7.97 -28.22
N GLY A 67 -3.76 7.21 -28.83
CA GLY A 67 -2.33 7.53 -28.87
C GLY A 67 -1.53 6.98 -27.69
N TYR A 68 -2.11 6.04 -26.94
CA TYR A 68 -1.46 5.21 -25.92
C TYR A 68 -1.49 3.73 -26.36
N PRO A 69 -0.50 2.91 -25.94
CA PRO A 69 0.55 3.21 -24.97
C PRO A 69 1.67 4.09 -25.52
N ARG A 70 2.49 4.61 -24.62
CA ARG A 70 3.75 5.30 -24.94
C ARG A 70 4.90 4.69 -24.16
N LYS A 71 6.11 4.77 -24.70
CA LYS A 71 7.31 4.31 -23.99
C LYS A 71 7.63 5.23 -22.81
N ILE A 72 7.94 4.64 -21.66
CA ILE A 72 8.21 5.39 -20.44
C ILE A 72 9.51 6.20 -20.58
N ALA A 73 10.55 5.56 -21.09
CA ALA A 73 11.88 6.16 -21.27
C ALA A 73 11.88 7.40 -22.20
N THR A 74 10.92 7.51 -23.11
CA THR A 74 10.82 8.64 -24.04
C THR A 74 10.12 9.86 -23.45
N THR A 75 9.51 9.75 -22.28
CA THR A 75 8.66 10.82 -21.71
C THR A 75 9.05 11.20 -20.29
N TRP A 76 9.40 10.21 -19.46
CA TRP A 76 9.65 10.42 -18.03
C TRP A 76 11.15 10.48 -17.74
N HIS A 77 11.81 11.52 -18.27
CA HIS A 77 13.26 11.62 -18.21
C HIS A 77 13.80 11.75 -16.77
N GLY A 78 14.84 10.98 -16.46
CA GLY A 78 15.45 10.95 -15.13
C GLY A 78 14.68 10.12 -14.09
N ILE A 79 13.53 9.57 -14.44
CA ILE A 79 12.85 8.58 -13.58
C ILE A 79 13.51 7.21 -13.77
N PRO A 80 13.93 6.53 -12.69
CA PRO A 80 14.50 5.19 -12.80
C PRO A 80 13.51 4.21 -13.42
N GLU A 81 14.03 3.26 -14.21
CA GLU A 81 13.22 2.16 -14.75
C GLU A 81 12.53 1.34 -13.65
N GLU A 82 13.18 1.22 -12.48
CA GLU A 82 12.66 0.49 -11.32
C GLU A 82 11.68 1.30 -10.44
N ALA A 83 11.21 2.46 -10.92
CA ALA A 83 10.19 3.22 -10.20
C ALA A 83 8.93 2.35 -9.96
N SER A 84 8.54 2.20 -8.70
CA SER A 84 7.53 1.23 -8.24
C SER A 84 6.30 1.88 -7.62
N ALA A 85 6.33 3.18 -7.35
CA ALA A 85 5.18 3.95 -6.93
C ALA A 85 5.25 5.38 -7.44
N ALA A 86 4.12 6.04 -7.51
CA ALA A 86 4.03 7.46 -7.81
C ALA A 86 2.87 8.09 -7.04
N VAL A 87 3.01 9.35 -6.66
CA VAL A 87 1.97 10.11 -5.96
C VAL A 87 2.01 11.57 -6.38
N THR A 88 0.85 12.20 -6.49
CA THR A 88 0.78 13.65 -6.52
C THR A 88 0.60 14.16 -5.09
N TYR A 89 1.56 14.95 -4.61
CA TYR A 89 1.58 15.51 -3.26
C TYR A 89 1.91 17.00 -3.34
N ASN A 90 1.10 17.85 -2.69
CA ASN A 90 1.22 19.32 -2.76
C ASN A 90 1.34 19.86 -4.19
N ASN A 91 0.52 19.33 -5.12
CA ASN A 91 0.51 19.63 -6.56
C ASN A 91 1.77 19.23 -7.36
N ASP A 92 2.77 18.65 -6.71
CA ASP A 92 3.94 18.09 -7.36
C ASP A 92 3.77 16.58 -7.57
N LEU A 93 4.27 16.08 -8.70
CA LEU A 93 4.33 14.65 -8.98
C LEU A 93 5.64 14.07 -8.44
N TYR A 94 5.56 12.98 -7.69
CA TYR A 94 6.71 12.24 -7.19
C TYR A 94 6.66 10.80 -7.64
N PHE A 95 7.82 10.26 -8.02
CA PHE A 95 8.02 8.84 -8.26
C PHE A 95 8.94 8.26 -7.19
N PHE A 96 8.80 6.98 -6.90
CA PHE A 96 9.56 6.30 -5.86
C PHE A 96 10.28 5.08 -6.40
N ASN A 97 11.54 4.93 -6.01
CA ASN A 97 12.31 3.71 -6.17
C ASN A 97 12.94 3.37 -4.82
N GLY A 98 12.41 2.32 -4.16
CA GLY A 98 12.79 1.98 -2.80
C GLY A 98 12.56 3.15 -1.83
N LYS A 99 13.63 3.62 -1.18
CA LYS A 99 13.60 4.76 -0.24
C LYS A 99 13.83 6.11 -0.93
N ALA A 100 14.12 6.13 -2.22
CA ALA A 100 14.35 7.35 -2.98
C ALA A 100 13.03 7.88 -3.54
N ALA A 101 12.84 9.20 -3.46
CA ALA A 101 11.75 9.91 -4.10
C ALA A 101 12.29 10.94 -5.10
N TYR A 102 11.67 11.00 -6.27
CA TYR A 102 12.06 11.83 -7.41
C TYR A 102 10.94 12.81 -7.68
N LYS A 103 11.16 14.09 -7.39
CA LYS A 103 10.23 15.15 -7.79
C LYS A 103 10.27 15.30 -9.31
N PHE A 104 9.14 15.25 -9.98
CA PHE A 104 9.06 15.40 -11.42
C PHE A 104 8.66 16.83 -11.79
N HIS A 105 9.48 17.49 -12.60
CA HIS A 105 9.21 18.82 -13.11
C HIS A 105 8.33 18.74 -14.35
N THR A 106 7.05 19.05 -14.17
CA THR A 106 6.03 18.97 -15.22
C THR A 106 6.35 19.78 -16.49
N ILE A 107 6.94 20.97 -16.36
CA ILE A 107 7.23 21.83 -17.52
C ILE A 107 8.40 21.28 -18.35
N ASN A 108 9.46 20.83 -17.67
CA ASN A 108 10.68 20.37 -18.34
C ASN A 108 10.65 18.86 -18.64
N MET A 109 9.63 18.14 -18.15
CA MET A 109 9.50 16.69 -18.24
C MET A 109 10.72 15.93 -17.71
N THR A 110 11.29 16.40 -16.60
CA THR A 110 12.52 15.85 -16.01
C THR A 110 12.42 15.66 -14.49
N ALA A 111 13.05 14.59 -14.00
CA ALA A 111 13.20 14.35 -12.57
C ALA A 111 14.28 15.25 -11.94
N ALA A 112 14.01 15.72 -10.73
CA ALA A 112 15.03 16.25 -9.83
C ALA A 112 15.93 15.13 -9.29
N SER A 113 17.06 15.52 -8.69
CA SER A 113 17.88 14.60 -7.89
C SER A 113 17.04 13.93 -6.78
N PRO A 114 17.28 12.65 -6.48
CA PRO A 114 16.49 11.93 -5.50
C PRO A 114 16.70 12.49 -4.09
N ILE A 115 15.63 12.50 -3.33
CA ILE A 115 15.64 12.73 -1.88
C ILE A 115 15.24 11.46 -1.16
N ASN A 116 15.47 11.37 0.15
CA ASN A 116 14.90 10.27 0.92
C ASN A 116 13.39 10.48 1.03
N ALA A 117 12.60 9.45 0.73
CA ALA A 117 11.14 9.50 0.82
C ALA A 117 10.65 9.95 2.20
N SER A 118 11.40 9.66 3.28
CA SER A 118 11.08 10.15 4.63
C SER A 118 11.09 11.68 4.75
N GLN A 119 11.84 12.38 3.89
CA GLN A 119 11.90 13.84 3.89
C GLN A 119 10.63 14.47 3.31
N LEU A 120 9.85 13.74 2.49
CA LEU A 120 8.55 14.21 2.01
C LEU A 120 7.50 14.23 3.12
N TRP A 121 7.60 13.28 4.06
CA TRP A 121 6.62 13.08 5.13
C TRP A 121 7.08 13.67 6.47
N ARG A 122 7.88 14.75 6.44
CA ARG A 122 8.41 15.41 7.66
C ARG A 122 7.30 15.84 8.65
N PHE A 123 6.10 16.10 8.15
CA PHE A 123 4.93 16.47 8.95
C PHE A 123 3.93 15.34 9.12
N CYS A 124 4.30 14.08 8.88
CA CYS A 124 3.46 12.99 9.34
C CYS A 124 3.33 13.15 10.85
N PRO A 125 2.13 13.47 11.40
CA PRO A 125 2.00 13.53 12.84
C PRO A 125 2.47 12.18 13.36
N VAL A 126 3.36 12.20 14.35
CA VAL A 126 3.87 10.99 15.02
C VAL A 126 2.73 10.12 15.58
N ALA A 127 1.48 10.56 15.50
CA ALA A 127 0.25 9.80 15.75
C ALA A 127 0.16 8.41 15.06
N MET A 128 0.95 8.09 14.02
CA MET A 128 1.00 6.70 13.54
C MET A 128 1.83 5.76 14.43
N LYS A 129 2.71 6.29 15.29
CA LYS A 129 3.44 5.53 16.30
C LYS A 129 2.56 5.06 17.46
N ILE A 130 1.29 5.50 17.53
CA ILE A 130 0.35 5.07 18.58
C ILE A 130 -0.40 3.76 18.21
N SER A 131 -0.34 3.29 16.95
CA SER A 131 -0.99 2.01 16.58
C SER A 131 -0.02 0.80 16.45
N SER A 132 1.29 1.00 16.62
CA SER A 132 2.25 -0.11 16.63
C SER A 132 3.15 -0.07 17.87
N ASN A 133 2.52 0.09 19.04
CA ASN A 133 2.74 -0.74 20.22
C ASN A 133 1.91 -0.15 21.36
N GLY A 134 0.81 -0.81 21.69
CA GLY A 134 0.46 -0.92 23.09
C GLY A 134 1.61 -1.63 23.80
N ASN A 135 2.55 -0.86 24.35
CA ASN A 135 3.12 -1.20 25.64
C ASN A 135 2.43 -0.23 26.59
N ALA A 136 1.63 -0.77 27.52
CA ALA A 136 0.88 -0.01 28.51
C ALA A 136 1.74 1.11 29.09
N ALA A 137 1.14 2.29 29.24
CA ALA A 137 1.73 3.37 29.99
C ALA A 137 2.31 2.82 31.29
N HIS A 138 3.54 3.24 31.61
CA HIS A 138 4.12 3.15 32.93
C HIS A 138 3.11 3.71 33.95
N ILE A 139 2.24 2.86 34.47
CA ILE A 139 1.62 3.08 35.76
C ILE A 139 2.69 2.63 36.74
N SER A 140 3.51 3.60 37.15
CA SER A 140 4.23 3.49 38.40
C SER A 140 3.18 3.37 39.50
N SER A 141 2.84 2.16 39.91
CA SER A 141 2.12 1.95 41.16
C SER A 141 2.51 0.61 41.74
N SER A 142 3.25 0.72 42.84
CA SER A 142 3.45 -0.23 43.92
C SER A 142 3.14 -1.71 43.66
N SER A 143 4.20 -2.51 43.77
CA SER A 143 4.31 -3.64 44.71
C SER A 143 3.13 -4.62 44.85
N ASN A 144 3.47 -5.89 44.59
CA ASN A 144 2.76 -7.13 44.96
C ASN A 144 1.53 -7.53 44.14
N PHE A 145 1.75 -8.01 42.92
CA PHE A 145 0.84 -9.00 42.34
C PHE A 145 1.48 -10.39 42.43
N ILE A 146 1.02 -11.16 43.43
CA ILE A 146 1.32 -12.58 43.60
C ILE A 146 0.64 -13.33 42.45
N VAL A 147 1.44 -13.96 41.60
CA VAL A 147 0.94 -14.84 40.53
C VAL A 147 0.55 -16.18 41.16
N ILE A 148 -0.75 -16.42 41.35
CA ILE A 148 -1.28 -17.72 41.78
C ILE A 148 -1.39 -18.61 40.54
N VAL A 149 -0.42 -19.51 40.35
CA VAL A 149 -0.47 -20.54 39.31
C VAL A 149 -1.27 -21.73 39.86
N VAL A 150 -2.53 -21.88 39.45
CA VAL A 150 -3.34 -23.06 39.77
C VAL A 150 -2.99 -24.17 38.78
N ILE A 151 -2.14 -25.10 39.21
CA ILE A 151 -1.82 -26.31 38.44
C ILE A 151 -2.91 -27.35 38.71
N ILE A 152 -3.85 -27.51 37.78
CA ILE A 152 -4.80 -28.63 37.80
C ILE A 152 -4.06 -29.84 37.24
N THR A 153 -3.50 -30.67 38.12
CA THR A 153 -3.04 -32.01 37.73
C THR A 153 -4.25 -32.93 37.68
N VAL A 154 -4.52 -33.44 36.48
CA VAL A 154 -5.45 -34.53 36.24
C VAL A 154 -4.72 -35.81 36.63
N PHE A 155 -5.10 -36.45 37.73
CA PHE A 155 -4.63 -37.80 38.04
C PHE A 155 -5.84 -38.71 38.33
N PRO A 156 -6.04 -39.77 37.54
CA PRO A 156 -7.02 -40.81 37.79
C PRO A 156 -6.39 -41.97 38.57
N PHE A 157 -7.12 -42.52 39.55
CA PHE A 157 -7.15 -43.94 40.01
C PHE A 157 -7.65 -43.98 41.46
N GLU A 158 -8.90 -44.41 41.67
CA GLU A 158 -9.25 -45.72 42.23
C GLU A 158 -8.83 -45.92 43.70
N HIS A 159 -9.81 -46.05 44.60
CA HIS A 159 -10.06 -47.32 45.27
C HIS A 159 -11.40 -47.33 46.02
N LYS A 160 -12.14 -48.41 45.77
CA LYS A 160 -13.40 -48.80 46.37
C LYS A 160 -13.19 -49.28 47.81
N TRP A 161 -14.12 -48.96 48.69
CA TRP A 161 -14.41 -49.77 49.87
C TRP A 161 -15.90 -50.09 49.89
N PRO A 162 -16.32 -51.36 49.72
CA PRO A 162 -17.63 -51.81 50.15
C PRO A 162 -17.57 -52.30 51.61
N ILE A 163 -18.70 -52.05 52.26
CA ILE A 163 -19.01 -52.20 53.68
C ILE A 163 -19.15 -53.69 54.03
N ILE A 164 -18.54 -54.09 55.15
CA ILE A 164 -18.84 -55.36 55.82
C ILE A 164 -20.14 -55.15 56.62
N LEU A 165 -21.18 -55.91 56.29
CA LEU A 165 -22.39 -56.03 57.09
C LEU A 165 -22.16 -57.03 58.24
N GLN A 166 -22.87 -56.73 59.33
CA GLN A 166 -22.89 -57.27 60.69
C GLN A 166 -22.91 -58.80 60.82
#